data_AF-A0A957B673-F1
#
_entry.id   AF-A0A957B673-F1
#
_cell.length_a   1.000
_cell.length_b   1.000
_cell.length_c   1.000
_cell.angle_alpha   90.00
_cell.angle_beta   90.00
_cell.angle_gamma   90.00
#
_symmetry.space_group_name_H-M   'P 1'
#
loop_
_entity.id
_entity.type
_entity.pdbx_description
1 polymer ?
#
loop_
_entity_poly.entity_id
_entity_poly.type
_entity_poly.pdbx_seq_one_letter_code
_entity_poly.pdbx_strand_id
1 'polypeptide(L)'
;MSRIWMPLAKWRGLIDGTTCPMCGDQTADENEYSFKIATLASGRLQLQKNQFIKGYCLLIANGHYSELHTMPADQQATFLRDMVTVG
;
A
#
# COMPACT_ATOMS: atom_id res chain seq x y z
N MET A 1 5.11 22.62 -24.37
CA MET A 1 4.57 21.25 -24.51
C MET A 1 4.64 20.60 -23.13
N SER A 2 3.51 20.20 -22.54
CA SER A 2 3.54 19.41 -21.31
C SER A 2 4.16 18.06 -21.62
N ARG A 3 5.21 17.69 -20.88
CA ARG A 3 5.75 16.33 -20.97
C ARG A 3 4.68 15.39 -20.42
N ILE A 4 4.29 14.39 -21.20
CA ILE A 4 3.46 13.30 -20.70
C ILE A 4 4.30 12.55 -19.68
N TRP A 5 3.95 12.74 -18.40
CA TRP A 5 4.67 12.15 -17.27
C TRP A 5 4.59 10.62 -17.26
N MET A 6 3.48 10.05 -17.75
CA MET A 6 3.26 8.60 -17.79
C MET A 6 2.33 8.19 -18.94
N PRO A 7 2.59 7.06 -19.63
CA PRO A 7 1.64 6.49 -20.58
C PRO A 7 0.30 6.16 -19.91
N LEU A 8 -0.82 6.47 -20.57
CA LEU A 8 -2.17 6.26 -20.03
C LEU A 8 -2.45 4.81 -19.62
N ALA A 9 -1.95 3.83 -20.38
CA ALA A 9 -2.11 2.42 -20.06
C ALA A 9 -1.45 2.06 -18.71
N LYS A 10 -0.26 2.59 -18.45
CA LYS A 10 0.45 2.39 -17.19
C LYS A 10 -0.30 3.05 -16.03
N TRP A 11 -0.79 4.27 -16.23
CA TRP A 11 -1.62 4.94 -15.22
C TRP A 11 -2.89 4.14 -14.88
N ARG A 12 -3.62 3.66 -15.90
CA ARG A 12 -4.81 2.82 -15.69
C ARG A 12 -4.49 1.55 -14.93
N GLY A 13 -3.38 0.89 -15.26
CA GLY A 13 -2.93 -0.31 -14.57
C GLY A 13 -2.58 -0.10 -13.09
N LEU A 14 -2.24 1.13 -12.68
CA LEU A 14 -2.05 1.48 -11.28
C LEU A 14 -3.40 1.73 -10.58
N ILE A 15 -4.40 2.25 -11.30
CA ILE A 15 -5.74 2.51 -10.76
C ILE A 15 -6.54 1.21 -10.59
N ASP A 16 -6.50 0.30 -11.56
CA ASP A 16 -7.23 -0.97 -11.51
C ASP A 16 -6.48 -2.10 -10.79
N GLY A 17 -5.20 -1.89 -10.48
CA GLY A 17 -4.36 -2.83 -9.74
C GLY A 17 -3.60 -3.83 -10.60
N THR A 18 -3.86 -3.92 -11.91
CA THR A 18 -3.23 -4.91 -12.81
C THR A 18 -1.71 -4.79 -12.88
N THR A 19 -1.15 -3.61 -12.62
CA THR A 19 0.30 -3.36 -12.60
C THR A 19 0.78 -2.74 -11.29
N CYS A 20 -0.02 -2.87 -10.22
CA CYS A 20 0.30 -2.26 -8.93
C CYS A 20 1.46 -3.01 -8.25
N PRO A 21 2.62 -2.34 -8.01
CA PRO A 21 3.76 -2.98 -7.38
C PRO A 21 3.49 -3.35 -5.91
N MET A 22 2.50 -2.71 -5.27
CA MET A 22 2.12 -2.98 -3.88
C MET A 22 1.25 -4.24 -3.73
N CYS A 23 0.65 -4.71 -4.82
CA CYS A 23 -0.23 -5.88 -4.83
C CYS A 23 0.51 -7.21 -5.04
N GLY A 24 1.84 -7.18 -5.17
CA GLY A 24 2.69 -8.38 -5.28
C GLY A 24 2.63 -9.29 -4.05
N ASP A 25 3.61 -10.16 -3.85
CA ASP A 25 3.61 -11.14 -2.76
C ASP A 25 3.45 -10.47 -1.38
N GLN A 26 2.25 -10.59 -0.82
CA GLN A 26 1.88 -10.00 0.48
C GLN A 26 2.30 -10.87 1.66
N THR A 27 2.76 -12.10 1.39
CA THR A 27 3.13 -13.07 2.42
C THR A 27 4.61 -13.02 2.77
N ALA A 28 5.45 -12.57 1.84
CA ALA A 28 6.89 -12.43 2.04
C ALA A 28 7.23 -11.56 3.27
N ASP A 29 8.18 -12.03 4.08
CA ASP A 29 8.70 -11.27 5.22
C ASP A 29 9.64 -10.13 4.77
N GLU A 30 10.25 -10.28 3.60
CA GLU A 30 11.12 -9.28 2.99
C GLU A 30 10.95 -9.29 1.47
N ASN A 31 11.01 -8.12 0.85
CA ASN A 31 11.12 -7.98 -0.60
C ASN A 31 12.21 -6.96 -0.97
N GLU A 32 12.36 -6.65 -2.26
CA GLU A 32 13.34 -5.68 -2.75
C GLU A 32 13.27 -4.32 -2.03
N TYR A 33 12.07 -3.91 -1.60
CA TYR A 33 11.79 -2.57 -1.12
C TYR A 33 11.60 -2.45 0.39
N SER A 34 11.27 -3.54 1.09
CA SER A 34 10.76 -3.46 2.45
C SER A 34 10.91 -4.74 3.26
N PHE A 35 10.80 -4.59 4.58
CA PHE A 35 10.66 -5.67 5.56
C PHE A 35 9.26 -5.60 6.17
N LYS A 36 8.57 -6.74 6.30
CA LYS A 36 7.28 -6.84 7.00
C LYS A 36 7.53 -6.78 8.51
N ILE A 37 6.85 -5.87 9.19
CA ILE A 37 6.91 -5.73 10.66
C ILE A 37 5.81 -6.55 11.32
N ALA A 38 4.59 -6.44 10.79
CA ALA A 38 3.41 -7.11 11.35
C ALA A 38 2.34 -7.34 10.29
N THR A 39 1.53 -8.38 10.51
CA THR A 39 0.24 -8.58 9.83
C THR A 39 -0.86 -8.11 10.78
N LEU A 40 -1.82 -7.36 10.25
CA LEU A 40 -2.96 -6.79 10.97
C LEU A 40 -4.26 -7.26 10.33
N ALA A 41 -5.41 -6.93 10.93
CA ALA A 41 -6.71 -7.36 10.43
C ALA A 41 -7.01 -6.80 9.03
N SER A 42 -6.65 -5.54 8.80
CA SER A 42 -6.89 -4.84 7.53
C SER A 42 -5.77 -4.98 6.52
N GLY A 43 -4.59 -5.51 6.89
CA GLY A 43 -3.41 -5.33 6.06
C GLY A 43 -2.09 -5.76 6.69
N ARG A 44 -1.03 -5.09 6.27
CA ARG A 44 0.34 -5.32 6.73
C ARG A 44 1.07 -4.02 6.99
N LEU A 45 1.94 -4.02 7.99
CA LEU A 45 2.85 -2.93 8.30
C LEU A 45 4.24 -3.26 7.74
N GLN A 46 4.82 -2.34 6.96
CA GLN A 46 6.11 -2.53 6.31
C GLN A 46 7.10 -1.40 6.63
N LEU A 47 8.34 -1.78 6.94
CA LEU A 47 9.50 -0.91 7.06
C LEU A 47 10.13 -0.75 5.68
N GLN A 48 10.11 0.44 5.10
CA GLN A 48 10.73 0.68 3.79
C GLN A 48 12.28 0.73 3.91
N LYS A 49 12.99 0.19 2.92
CA LYS A 49 14.47 0.22 2.85
C LYS A 49 15.00 1.59 2.45
N ASN A 50 14.21 2.37 1.74
CA ASN A 50 14.55 3.71 1.26
C ASN A 50 14.05 4.84 2.19
N GLN A 51 13.90 4.57 3.49
CA GLN A 51 13.44 5.54 4.48
C GLN A 51 14.32 6.79 4.52
N PHE A 52 13.70 7.96 4.38
CA PHE A 52 14.35 9.23 4.71
C PHE A 52 14.45 9.43 6.23
N ILE A 53 13.41 9.01 6.97
CA ILE A 53 13.36 9.05 8.44
C ILE A 53 13.31 7.62 8.96
N LYS A 54 14.20 7.29 9.90
CA LYS A 54 14.25 5.97 10.53
C LYS A 54 12.92 5.65 11.20
N GLY A 55 12.38 4.46 10.91
CA GLY A 55 11.11 4.01 11.47
C GLY A 55 9.88 4.44 10.67
N TYR A 56 10.02 5.15 9.55
CA TYR A 56 8.89 5.47 8.67
C TYR A 56 8.29 4.21 8.05
N CYS A 57 7.10 3.84 8.52
CA CYS A 57 6.41 2.62 8.08
C CYS A 57 5.26 2.94 7.12
N LEU A 58 4.91 1.96 6.29
CA LEU A 58 3.70 1.99 5.49
C LEU A 58 2.72 0.93 6.01
N LEU A 59 1.52 1.36 6.37
CA LEU A 59 0.38 0.47 6.55
C LEU A 59 -0.32 0.29 5.20
N ILE A 60 -0.38 -0.94 4.71
CA ILE A 60 -0.91 -1.28 3.37
C ILE A 60 -2.10 -2.22 3.56
N ALA A 61 -3.25 -1.84 3.00
CA ALA A 61 -4.48 -2.63 3.10
C ALA A 61 -4.40 -3.95 2.32
N ASN A 62 -5.19 -4.93 2.76
CA ASN A 62 -5.46 -6.14 2.01
C ASN A 62 -6.39 -5.81 0.84
N GLY A 63 -5.94 -6.09 -0.39
CA GLY A 63 -6.67 -5.72 -1.62
C GLY A 63 -6.14 -4.43 -2.26
N HIS A 64 -6.67 -4.11 -3.44
CA HIS A 64 -6.27 -2.93 -4.19
C HIS A 64 -7.33 -1.84 -4.07
N TYR A 65 -6.93 -0.70 -3.52
CA TYR A 65 -7.78 0.49 -3.42
C TYR A 65 -6.95 1.70 -3.82
N SER A 66 -7.37 2.39 -4.88
CA SER A 66 -6.70 3.62 -5.32
C SER A 66 -6.97 4.79 -4.37
N GLU A 67 -8.13 4.80 -3.72
CA GLU A 67 -8.54 5.84 -2.77
C GLU A 67 -9.30 5.25 -1.56
N LEU A 68 -9.19 5.88 -0.39
CA LEU A 68 -9.85 5.41 0.82
C LEU A 68 -11.37 5.37 0.71
N HIS A 69 -11.96 6.27 -0.08
CA HIS A 69 -13.41 6.38 -0.22
C HIS A 69 -14.02 5.30 -1.14
N THR A 70 -13.18 4.59 -1.92
CA THR A 70 -13.63 3.45 -2.75
C THR A 70 -13.60 2.14 -1.99
N MET A 71 -13.04 2.13 -0.78
CA MET A 71 -12.97 0.94 0.09
C MET A 71 -14.35 0.69 0.75
N PRO A 72 -14.80 -0.57 0.87
CA PRO A 72 -15.99 -0.91 1.66
C PRO A 72 -15.93 -0.35 3.08
N ALA A 73 -17.06 0.14 3.61
CA ALA A 73 -17.10 0.89 4.86
C ALA A 73 -16.59 0.09 6.08
N ASP A 74 -16.86 -1.21 6.12
CA ASP A 74 -16.37 -2.15 7.14
C ASP A 74 -14.85 -2.33 7.09
N GLN A 75 -14.28 -2.43 5.89
CA GLN A 75 -12.84 -2.51 5.68
C GLN A 75 -12.15 -1.18 6.00
N GLN A 76 -12.75 -0.05 5.61
CA GLN A 76 -12.25 1.28 5.92
C GLN A 76 -12.19 1.50 7.44
N ALA A 77 -13.26 1.14 8.16
CA ALA A 77 -13.29 1.24 9.61
C ALA A 77 -12.24 0.35 10.29
N THR A 78 -11.93 -0.82 9.73
CA THR A 78 -10.89 -1.72 10.24
C THR A 78 -9.50 -1.16 9.96
N PHE A 79 -9.27 -0.63 8.75
CA PHE A 79 -8.01 -0.01 8.35
C PHE A 79 -7.67 1.21 9.20
N LEU A 80 -8.64 2.09 9.48
CA LEU A 80 -8.43 3.24 10.35
C LEU A 80 -8.16 2.84 11.81
N ARG A 81 -8.75 1.74 12.30
CA ARG A 81 -8.44 1.19 13.64
C ARG A 81 -7.01 0.65 13.71
N ASP A 82 -6.57 -0.05 12.67
CA ASP A 82 -5.20 -0.55 12.57
C ASP A 82 -4.20 0.62 12.48
N MET A 83 -4.51 1.68 11.73
CA MET A 83 -3.70 2.90 11.66
C MET A 83 -3.48 3.50 13.06
N VAL A 84 -4.56 3.74 13.81
CA VAL A 84 -4.45 4.27 15.19
C VAL A 84 -3.64 3.34 16.11
N THR A 85 -3.67 2.03 15.87
CA THR A 85 -2.90 1.04 16.66
C THR A 85 -1.39 1.14 16.41
N VAL A 86 -0.99 1.43 15.17
CA VAL A 86 0.44 1.44 14.78
C VAL A 86 1.09 2.82 14.77
N GLY A 87 0.29 3.90 14.88
CA GLY A 87 0.76 5.29 15.00
C GLY A 87 0.60 6.09 13.73
#